data_AF-A0A521RYA3-F1
#
_entry.id   AF-A0A521RYA3-F1
#
_cell.length_a   1.000
_cell.length_b   1.000
_cell.length_c   1.000
_cell.angle_alpha   90.00
_cell.angle_beta   90.00
_cell.angle_gamma   90.00
#
_symmetry.space_group_name_H-M   'P 1'
#
loop_
_entity.id
_entity.type
_entity.pdbx_description
1 polymer ?
#
loop_
_entity_poly.entity_id
_entity_poly.type
_entity_poly.pdbx_seq_one_letter_code
_entity_poly.pdbx_strand_id
1 'polypeptide(L)'
;MVTNKVDLWRVSDSLNVNPSTVQKILEGNPVSRSVTKKIHAAFEQGGTLDAKRTRRNDPEPNHSTAERLMEVYALYEKEKSLRTVGKKLGLSFERVRQLLEKGSAIGLFEYKPPKAPLLSREKILKDYKKLLNRSQVAKANHISVNYLSKLIAQYRITDENLEAVRAEGQRIQCIKQYGALARRLGYHPTTTELHRLKSTRSLAFKIRRSWGSMEAFRKEQNILPGQPFEGNRDRKEKQVLSEV
;
A
#
# COMPACT_ATOMS: atom_id res chain seq x y z
N MET A 1 1.03 33.66 30.75
CA MET A 1 -0.42 33.37 30.79
C MET A 1 -0.68 32.22 29.82
N VAL A 2 -1.37 31.15 30.23
CA VAL A 2 -1.67 30.01 29.35
C VAL A 2 -2.88 30.41 28.50
N THR A 3 -2.65 30.85 27.26
CA THR A 3 -3.72 31.30 26.35
C THR A 3 -4.09 30.21 25.34
N ASN A 4 -3.17 29.32 25.01
CA ASN A 4 -3.37 28.25 24.03
C ASN A 4 -3.10 26.86 24.61
N LYS A 5 -3.66 25.83 23.95
CA LYS A 5 -3.35 24.42 24.26
C LYS A 5 -1.85 24.14 24.21
N VAL A 6 -1.10 24.83 23.36
CA VAL A 6 0.36 24.69 23.27
C VAL A 6 1.07 25.13 24.55
N ASP A 7 0.65 26.25 25.14
CA ASP A 7 1.22 26.76 26.40
C ASP A 7 0.93 25.79 27.55
N LEU A 8 -0.25 25.16 27.51
CA LEU A 8 -0.68 24.18 28.50
C LEU A 8 0.21 22.92 28.47
N TRP A 9 0.66 22.50 27.29
CA TRP A 9 1.64 21.41 27.15
C TRP A 9 3.04 21.83 27.59
N ARG A 10 3.47 23.07 27.32
CA ARG A 10 4.77 23.58 27.81
C ARG A 10 4.83 23.64 29.33
N VAL A 11 3.76 24.14 29.96
CA VAL A 11 3.63 24.20 31.43
C VAL A 11 3.51 22.79 32.02
N SER A 12 2.81 21.88 31.34
CA SER A 12 2.71 20.47 31.72
C SER A 12 4.08 19.79 31.73
N ASP A 13 4.89 20.00 30.68
CA ASP A 13 6.23 19.45 30.57
C ASP A 13 7.18 20.07 31.61
N SER A 14 7.07 21.37 31.90
CA SER A 14 7.90 22.05 32.92
C SER A 14 7.56 21.62 34.34
N LEU A 15 6.28 21.34 34.63
CA LEU A 15 5.82 20.93 35.96
C LEU A 15 5.78 19.41 36.15
N ASN A 16 6.14 18.64 35.11
CA ASN A 16 6.10 17.17 35.10
C ASN A 16 4.74 16.59 35.57
N VAL A 17 3.66 17.20 35.12
CA VAL A 17 2.26 16.81 35.40
C VAL A 17 1.49 16.75 34.10
N ASN A 18 0.47 15.89 34.03
CA ASN A 18 -0.33 15.74 32.81
C ASN A 18 -0.99 17.08 32.39
N PRO A 19 -1.19 17.32 31.08
CA PRO A 19 -1.87 18.52 30.59
C PRO A 19 -3.25 18.72 31.23
N SER A 20 -4.02 17.64 31.38
CA SER A 20 -5.33 17.68 32.04
C SER A 20 -5.27 18.14 33.50
N THR A 21 -4.15 17.89 34.19
CA THR A 21 -3.93 18.34 35.56
C THR A 21 -3.64 19.84 35.61
N VAL A 22 -2.85 20.36 34.66
CA VAL A 22 -2.61 21.80 34.51
C VAL A 22 -3.91 22.52 34.16
N GLN A 23 -4.71 21.94 33.27
CA GLN A 23 -6.02 22.46 32.91
C GLN A 23 -6.96 22.54 34.13
N LYS A 24 -7.03 21.49 34.95
CA LYS A 24 -7.81 21.50 36.19
C LYS A 24 -7.39 22.62 37.15
N ILE A 25 -6.09 22.88 37.28
CA ILE A 25 -5.57 23.95 38.13
C ILE A 25 -5.98 25.33 37.57
N LEU A 26 -5.90 25.53 36.25
CA LEU A 26 -6.33 26.76 35.60
C LEU A 26 -7.84 27.00 35.73
N GLU A 27 -8.64 25.94 35.78
CA GLU A 27 -10.09 25.97 36.00
C GLU A 27 -10.47 26.17 37.49
N GLY A 28 -9.50 26.32 38.39
CA GLY A 28 -9.73 26.52 39.83
C GLY A 28 -10.09 25.25 40.60
N ASN A 29 -9.99 24.07 39.98
CA ASN A 29 -10.32 22.80 40.60
C ASN A 29 -9.19 22.31 41.52
N PRO A 30 -9.51 21.73 42.69
CA PRO A 30 -8.50 21.18 43.59
C PRO A 30 -7.82 19.96 42.97
N VAL A 31 -6.49 19.91 43.09
CA VAL A 31 -5.65 18.77 42.75
C VAL A 31 -5.20 18.02 44.01
N SER A 32 -4.87 16.74 43.87
CA SER A 32 -4.46 15.92 45.02
C SER A 32 -3.18 16.43 45.65
N ARG A 33 -3.03 16.24 46.98
CA ARG A 33 -1.83 16.67 47.73
C ARG A 33 -0.52 16.17 47.10
N SER A 34 -0.52 14.97 46.55
CA SER A 34 0.65 14.39 45.86
C SER A 34 1.04 15.16 44.59
N VAL A 35 0.07 15.68 43.84
CA VAL A 35 0.30 16.53 42.67
C VAL A 35 0.78 17.91 43.10
N THR A 36 0.16 18.50 44.12
CA THR A 36 0.57 19.81 44.68
C THR A 36 2.02 19.76 45.15
N LYS A 37 2.41 18.68 45.85
CA LYS A 37 3.80 18.47 46.29
C LYS A 37 4.79 18.35 45.12
N LYS A 38 4.41 17.72 44.00
CA LYS A 38 5.24 17.65 42.79
C LYS A 38 5.44 19.02 42.14
N ILE A 39 4.36 19.80 42.07
CA ILE A 39 4.39 21.15 41.50
C ILE A 39 5.29 22.06 42.35
N HIS A 40 5.12 22.07 43.67
CA HIS A 40 6.00 22.82 44.57
C HIS A 40 7.47 22.41 44.43
N ALA A 41 7.75 21.11 44.38
CA ALA A 41 9.12 20.62 44.19
C ALA A 41 9.73 21.06 42.84
N ALA A 42 8.92 21.18 41.79
CA ALA A 42 9.36 21.69 40.49
C ALA A 42 9.69 23.20 40.52
N PHE A 43 8.94 23.99 41.30
CA PHE A 43 9.21 25.41 41.52
C PHE A 43 10.43 25.65 42.42
N GLU A 44 10.59 24.87 43.50
CA GLU A 44 11.73 25.00 44.43
C GLU A 44 13.08 24.63 43.79
N GLN A 45 13.08 23.75 42.79
CA GLN A 45 14.29 23.35 42.05
C GLN A 45 14.66 24.31 40.90
N GLY A 46 14.02 25.49 40.80
CA GLY A 46 14.39 26.52 39.82
C GLY A 46 14.09 26.15 38.36
N GLY A 47 13.21 25.19 38.11
CA GLY A 47 12.82 24.80 36.74
C GLY A 47 13.89 24.06 35.93
N THR A 48 15.09 23.81 36.47
CA THR A 48 16.12 23.00 35.81
C THR A 48 15.89 21.52 36.12
N LEU A 49 15.13 20.87 35.24
CA LEU A 49 14.71 19.47 35.29
C LEU A 49 15.84 18.44 35.05
N ASP A 50 17.09 18.74 35.38
CA ASP A 50 18.23 17.86 35.08
C ASP A 50 18.55 16.87 36.22
N ALA A 51 18.16 17.15 37.46
CA ALA A 51 18.72 16.38 38.59
C ALA A 51 17.91 15.15 39.05
N LYS A 52 16.65 14.95 38.63
CA LYS A 52 15.79 13.84 39.15
C LYS A 52 14.95 13.11 38.10
N ARG A 53 15.47 12.97 36.87
CA ARG A 53 14.90 12.06 35.85
C ARG A 53 15.53 10.67 35.94
N THR A 54 15.29 9.94 37.03
CA THR A 54 15.63 8.50 37.07
C THR A 54 14.58 7.71 36.29
N ARG A 55 14.99 7.19 35.12
CA ARG A 55 14.52 5.97 34.40
C ARG A 55 14.37 6.08 32.87
N ARG A 56 15.24 6.82 32.17
CA ARG A 56 15.61 6.46 30.79
C ARG A 56 17.10 6.69 30.60
N ASN A 57 17.83 5.61 30.33
CA ASN A 57 19.28 5.60 30.08
C ASN A 57 19.63 6.08 28.66
N ASP A 58 18.84 6.98 28.07
CA ASP A 58 19.11 7.49 26.73
C ASP A 58 19.77 8.88 26.83
N PRO A 59 20.93 9.09 26.17
CA PRO A 59 21.73 10.32 26.27
C PRO A 59 21.23 11.49 25.42
N GLU A 60 20.07 11.40 24.77
CA GLU A 60 19.56 12.47 23.92
C GLU A 60 18.76 13.53 24.70
N PRO A 61 18.85 14.81 24.30
CA PRO A 61 18.11 15.89 24.94
C PRO A 61 16.62 15.55 24.97
N ASN A 62 16.03 15.56 26.15
CA ASN A 62 14.61 15.27 26.36
C ASN A 62 13.76 16.40 25.73
N HIS A 63 13.51 16.30 24.42
CA HIS A 63 12.64 17.20 23.69
C HIS A 63 11.26 17.29 24.36
N SER A 64 10.76 18.52 24.52
CA SER A 64 9.37 18.73 24.95
C SER A 64 8.43 18.00 24.00
N THR A 65 7.24 17.61 24.48
CA THR A 65 6.30 16.84 23.66
C THR A 65 5.93 17.62 22.39
N ALA A 66 5.91 18.95 22.46
CA ALA A 66 5.69 19.83 21.32
C ALA A 66 6.89 19.85 20.35
N GLU A 67 8.12 19.94 20.83
CA GLU A 67 9.33 19.88 19.99
C GLU A 67 9.40 18.58 19.20
N ARG A 68 9.13 17.45 19.87
CA ARG A 68 9.11 16.14 19.22
C ARG A 68 8.05 16.05 18.12
N LEU A 69 6.89 16.68 18.31
CA LEU A 69 5.85 16.74 17.29
C LEU A 69 6.26 17.60 16.09
N MET A 70 6.93 18.73 16.33
CA MET A 70 7.47 19.58 15.26
C MET A 70 8.59 18.89 14.49
N GLU A 71 9.46 18.14 15.17
CA GLU A 71 10.52 17.37 14.53
C GLU A 71 9.95 16.29 13.59
N VAL A 72 8.95 15.54 14.07
CA VAL A 72 8.25 14.54 13.25
C VAL A 72 7.61 15.19 12.02
N TYR A 73 7.01 16.37 12.18
CA TYR A 73 6.42 17.12 11.07
C TYR A 73 7.46 17.63 10.08
N ALA A 74 8.59 18.18 10.55
CA ALA A 74 9.69 18.63 9.70
C ALA A 74 10.29 17.48 8.88
N LEU A 75 10.42 16.29 9.47
CA LEU A 75 10.83 15.08 8.75
C LEU A 75 9.78 14.64 7.73
N TYR A 76 8.50 14.75 8.06
CA TYR A 76 7.41 14.45 7.14
C TYR A 76 7.35 15.40 5.95
N GLU A 77 7.55 16.70 6.15
CA GLU A 77 7.63 17.70 5.07
C GLU A 77 8.76 17.39 4.08
N LYS A 78 9.93 16.98 4.60
CA LYS A 78 11.09 16.63 3.78
C LYS A 78 10.88 15.34 2.98
N GLU A 79 10.38 14.29 3.62
CA GLU A 79 10.29 12.95 3.02
C GLU A 79 8.97 12.69 2.27
N LYS A 80 7.91 13.45 2.60
CA LYS A 80 6.52 13.26 2.12
C LYS A 80 6.00 11.82 2.24
N SER A 81 6.60 11.01 3.11
CA SER A 81 6.32 9.58 3.27
C SER A 81 6.38 9.18 4.73
N LEU A 82 5.23 8.82 5.29
CA LEU A 82 5.11 8.35 6.68
C LEU A 82 5.97 7.11 6.97
N ARG A 83 6.16 6.23 5.98
CA ARG A 83 7.00 5.02 6.15
C ARG A 83 8.47 5.37 6.28
N THR A 84 8.95 6.34 5.51
CA THR A 84 10.36 6.74 5.54
C THR A 84 10.66 7.46 6.85
N VAL A 85 9.76 8.34 7.30
CA VAL A 85 9.84 8.99 8.61
C VAL A 85 9.84 7.97 9.74
N GLY A 86 8.94 6.97 9.69
CA GLY A 86 8.90 5.89 10.68
C GLY A 86 10.21 5.13 10.78
N LYS A 87 10.82 4.77 9.64
CA LYS A 87 12.14 4.11 9.63
C LYS A 87 13.25 4.97 10.24
N LYS A 88 13.27 6.29 9.97
CA LYS A 88 14.27 7.21 10.52
C LYS A 88 14.13 7.37 12.04
N LEU A 89 12.89 7.39 12.54
CA LEU A 89 12.60 7.58 13.96
C LEU A 89 12.45 6.29 14.77
N GLY A 90 12.62 5.12 14.14
CA GLY A 90 12.35 3.83 14.78
C GLY A 90 10.88 3.62 15.19
N LEU A 91 9.94 4.29 14.50
CA LEU A 91 8.50 4.23 14.78
C LEU A 91 7.73 3.48 13.69
N SER A 92 6.60 2.90 14.06
CA SER A 92 5.66 2.36 13.08
C SER A 92 5.01 3.48 12.26
N PHE A 93 4.62 3.16 11.02
CA PHE A 93 3.87 4.08 10.15
C PHE A 93 2.64 4.67 10.86
N GLU A 94 1.89 3.82 11.55
CA GLU A 94 0.67 4.24 12.24
C GLU A 94 0.99 5.17 13.41
N ARG A 95 2.11 4.93 14.10
CA ARG A 95 2.52 5.78 15.20
C ARG A 95 2.92 7.17 14.71
N VAL A 96 3.63 7.27 13.59
CA VAL A 96 3.96 8.56 12.96
C VAL A 96 2.68 9.30 12.56
N ARG A 97 1.73 8.61 11.94
CA ARG A 97 0.43 9.19 11.58
C ARG A 97 -0.30 9.76 12.80
N GLN A 98 -0.41 9.00 13.88
CA GLN A 98 -1.04 9.45 15.13
C GLN A 98 -0.36 10.68 15.72
N LEU A 99 0.97 10.77 15.66
CA LEU A 99 1.71 11.94 16.12
C LEU A 99 1.38 13.18 15.28
N LEU A 100 1.35 13.04 13.95
CA LEU A 100 0.97 14.14 13.05
C LEU A 100 -0.48 14.58 13.25
N GLU A 101 -1.42 13.64 13.38
CA GLU A 101 -2.82 13.94 13.71
C GLU A 101 -2.93 14.65 15.06
N LYS A 102 -2.18 14.20 16.08
CA LYS A 102 -2.16 14.83 17.41
C LYS A 102 -1.59 16.25 17.36
N GLY A 103 -0.46 16.46 16.68
CA GLY A 103 0.14 17.79 16.55
C GLY A 103 -0.78 18.75 15.80
N SER A 104 -1.47 18.26 14.77
CA SER A 104 -2.44 19.06 14.04
C SER A 104 -3.70 19.38 14.85
N ALA A 105 -4.21 18.43 15.63
CA ALA A 105 -5.34 18.66 16.54
C ALA A 105 -5.05 19.69 17.65
N ILE A 106 -3.77 19.86 18.01
CA ILE A 106 -3.31 20.85 19.00
C ILE A 106 -3.08 22.22 18.33
N GLY A 107 -3.05 22.29 17.00
CA GLY A 107 -2.80 23.52 16.24
C GLY A 107 -1.32 23.85 16.07
N LEU A 108 -0.42 22.87 16.25
CA LEU A 108 1.03 23.08 16.03
C LEU A 108 1.36 23.22 14.53
N PHE A 109 0.62 22.52 13.67
CA PHE A 109 0.80 22.52 12.21
C PHE A 109 -0.46 22.01 11.51
N GLU A 110 -0.57 22.23 10.20
CA GLU A 110 -1.63 21.64 9.39
C GLU A 110 -1.16 20.30 8.79
N TYR A 111 -1.77 19.20 9.21
CA TYR A 111 -1.50 17.88 8.63
C TYR A 111 -2.64 17.45 7.71
N LYS A 112 -2.33 17.36 6.41
CA LYS A 112 -3.24 16.78 5.42
C LYS A 112 -2.85 15.31 5.22
N PRO A 113 -3.68 14.35 5.65
CA PRO A 113 -3.39 12.94 5.41
C PRO A 113 -3.30 12.70 3.91
N PRO A 114 -2.39 11.84 3.44
CA PRO A 114 -2.29 11.50 2.04
C PRO A 114 -3.63 10.95 1.57
N LYS A 115 -4.22 11.60 0.56
CA LYS A 115 -5.47 11.13 -0.04
C LYS A 115 -5.22 9.72 -0.57
N ALA A 116 -6.04 8.77 -0.15
CA ALA A 116 -5.97 7.42 -0.69
C ALA A 116 -6.13 7.50 -2.22
N PRO A 117 -5.36 6.70 -3.00
CA PRO A 117 -5.48 6.72 -4.44
C PRO A 117 -6.92 6.40 -4.83
N LEU A 118 -7.54 7.33 -5.56
CA LEU A 118 -8.86 7.15 -6.14
C LEU A 118 -8.71 6.21 -7.34
N LEU A 119 -8.93 4.92 -7.10
CA LEU A 119 -8.96 3.92 -8.15
C LEU A 119 -10.35 3.89 -8.78
N SER A 120 -10.42 4.13 -10.08
CA SER A 120 -11.67 3.96 -10.82
C SER A 120 -12.05 2.48 -10.90
N ARG A 121 -13.37 2.23 -10.98
CA ARG A 121 -13.94 0.90 -11.17
C ARG A 121 -13.33 0.17 -12.38
N GLU A 122 -13.20 0.89 -13.50
CA GLU A 122 -12.66 0.36 -14.76
C GLU A 122 -11.21 -0.10 -14.62
N LYS A 123 -10.39 0.68 -13.93
CA LYS A 123 -8.99 0.34 -13.68
C LYS A 123 -8.87 -0.95 -12.87
N ILE A 124 -9.69 -1.11 -11.83
CA ILE A 124 -9.73 -2.34 -11.01
C ILE A 124 -10.07 -3.55 -11.90
N LEU A 125 -11.11 -3.47 -12.72
CA LEU A 125 -11.51 -4.58 -13.60
C LEU A 125 -10.41 -4.91 -14.63
N LYS A 126 -9.80 -3.88 -15.24
CA LYS A 126 -8.68 -4.04 -16.18
C LYS A 126 -7.48 -4.74 -15.53
N ASP A 127 -7.14 -4.37 -14.30
CA ASP A 127 -6.04 -4.97 -13.57
C ASP A 127 -6.35 -6.41 -13.15
N TYR A 128 -7.60 -6.70 -12.78
CA TYR A 128 -8.05 -8.08 -12.53
C TYR A 128 -7.96 -8.95 -13.77
N LYS A 129 -8.30 -8.42 -14.95
CA LYS A 129 -8.14 -9.13 -16.23
C LYS A 129 -6.69 -9.51 -16.51
N LYS A 130 -5.72 -8.69 -16.07
CA LYS A 130 -4.29 -8.93 -16.30
C LYS A 130 -3.65 -9.82 -15.24
N LEU A 131 -3.88 -9.53 -13.97
CA LEU A 131 -3.14 -10.09 -12.83
C LEU A 131 -3.87 -11.26 -12.17
N LEU A 132 -5.18 -11.42 -12.40
CA LEU A 132 -6.06 -12.52 -11.94
C LEU A 132 -6.19 -12.69 -10.41
N ASN A 133 -5.17 -12.32 -9.64
CA ASN A 133 -5.07 -12.48 -8.21
C ASN A 133 -5.23 -11.14 -7.50
N ARG A 134 -6.16 -11.07 -6.55
CA ARG A 134 -6.44 -9.89 -5.73
C ARG A 134 -5.18 -9.28 -5.09
N SER A 135 -4.29 -10.10 -4.56
CA SER A 135 -3.05 -9.63 -3.91
C SER A 135 -2.10 -8.96 -4.91
N GLN A 136 -2.05 -9.48 -6.14
CA GLN A 136 -1.24 -8.89 -7.21
C GLN A 136 -1.86 -7.57 -7.71
N VAL A 137 -3.19 -7.52 -7.85
CA VAL A 137 -3.92 -6.29 -8.21
C VAL A 137 -3.70 -5.20 -7.17
N ALA A 138 -3.75 -5.54 -5.88
CA ALA A 138 -3.48 -4.60 -4.79
C ALA A 138 -2.03 -4.08 -4.84
N LYS A 139 -1.06 -4.98 -5.05
CA LYS A 139 0.37 -4.63 -5.16
C LYS A 139 0.65 -3.72 -6.36
N ALA A 140 0.06 -4.01 -7.52
CA ALA A 140 0.22 -3.21 -8.74
C ALA A 140 -0.36 -1.79 -8.60
N ASN A 141 -1.37 -1.63 -7.74
CA ASN A 141 -2.01 -0.35 -7.47
C ASN A 141 -1.50 0.35 -6.20
N HIS A 142 -0.46 -0.19 -5.56
CA HIS A 142 0.12 0.35 -4.32
C HIS A 142 -0.91 0.54 -3.18
N ILE A 143 -1.90 -0.33 -3.10
CA ILE A 143 -2.95 -0.32 -2.07
C ILE A 143 -2.88 -1.58 -1.21
N SER A 144 -3.49 -1.52 -0.03
CA SER A 144 -3.71 -2.72 0.78
C SER A 144 -4.81 -3.58 0.19
N VAL A 145 -4.74 -4.89 0.44
CA VAL A 145 -5.78 -5.86 0.04
C VAL A 145 -7.14 -5.48 0.67
N ASN A 146 -7.13 -5.03 1.92
CA ASN A 146 -8.34 -4.62 2.62
C ASN A 146 -8.96 -3.37 1.98
N TYR A 147 -8.16 -2.41 1.55
CA TYR A 147 -8.65 -1.23 0.85
C TYR A 147 -9.25 -1.60 -0.51
N LEU A 148 -8.61 -2.50 -1.25
CA LEU A 148 -9.17 -3.04 -2.50
C LEU A 148 -10.52 -3.73 -2.28
N SER A 149 -10.66 -4.55 -1.22
CA SER A 149 -11.93 -5.19 -0.87
C SER A 149 -13.03 -4.16 -0.56
N LYS A 150 -12.70 -3.08 0.16
CA LYS A 150 -13.64 -1.98 0.41
C LYS A 150 -14.06 -1.27 -0.88
N LEU A 151 -13.13 -1.02 -1.80
CA LEU A 151 -13.43 -0.42 -3.10
C LEU A 151 -14.33 -1.33 -3.96
N ILE A 152 -14.09 -2.64 -3.97
CA ILE A 152 -14.93 -3.62 -4.67
C ILE A 152 -16.37 -3.57 -4.14
N ALA A 153 -16.54 -3.55 -2.81
CA ALA A 153 -17.84 -3.43 -2.16
C ALA A 153 -18.51 -2.08 -2.48
N GLN A 154 -17.75 -0.97 -2.41
CA GLN A 154 -18.25 0.36 -2.73
C GLN A 154 -18.74 0.47 -4.18
N TYR A 155 -18.01 -0.13 -5.12
CA TYR A 155 -18.39 -0.16 -6.54
C TYR A 155 -19.41 -1.24 -6.89
N ARG A 156 -19.91 -1.99 -5.90
CA ARG A 156 -20.87 -3.10 -6.07
C ARG A 156 -20.43 -4.08 -7.15
N ILE A 157 -19.13 -4.37 -7.21
CA ILE A 157 -18.62 -5.38 -8.12
C ILE A 157 -18.93 -6.75 -7.49
N THR A 158 -19.88 -7.47 -8.06
CA THR A 158 -20.24 -8.83 -7.64
C THR A 158 -19.10 -9.81 -7.88
N ASP A 159 -19.06 -10.89 -7.10
CA ASP A 159 -18.07 -11.95 -7.29
C ASP A 159 -18.20 -12.60 -8.67
N GLU A 160 -19.43 -12.74 -9.18
CA GLU A 160 -19.71 -13.21 -10.54
C GLU A 160 -19.05 -12.34 -11.61
N ASN A 161 -19.12 -11.01 -11.48
CA ASN A 161 -18.45 -10.08 -12.39
C ASN A 161 -16.93 -10.23 -12.33
N LEU A 162 -16.38 -10.41 -11.13
CA LEU A 162 -14.94 -10.65 -10.97
C LEU A 162 -14.52 -11.99 -11.58
N GLU A 163 -15.30 -13.05 -11.40
CA GLU A 163 -15.04 -14.36 -12.00
C GLU A 163 -15.14 -14.31 -13.52
N ALA A 164 -16.13 -13.62 -14.09
CA ALA A 164 -16.21 -13.42 -15.54
C ALA A 164 -14.97 -12.70 -16.10
N VAL A 165 -14.52 -11.63 -15.43
CA VAL A 165 -13.32 -10.88 -15.82
C VAL A 165 -12.05 -11.71 -15.68
N ARG A 166 -11.96 -12.55 -14.64
CA ARG A 166 -10.84 -13.48 -14.45
C ARG A 166 -10.85 -14.57 -15.52
N ALA A 167 -12.00 -15.15 -15.83
CA ALA A 167 -12.13 -16.17 -16.88
C ALA A 167 -11.71 -15.59 -18.24
N GLU A 168 -12.14 -14.37 -18.57
CA GLU A 168 -11.71 -13.67 -19.78
C GLU A 168 -10.19 -13.42 -19.79
N GLY A 169 -9.63 -12.95 -18.67
CA GLY A 169 -8.18 -12.76 -18.51
C GLY A 169 -7.38 -14.06 -18.68
N GLN A 170 -7.88 -15.17 -18.12
CA GLN A 170 -7.27 -16.50 -18.27
C GLN A 170 -7.30 -16.96 -19.73
N ARG A 171 -8.41 -16.76 -20.44
CA ARG A 171 -8.51 -17.06 -21.87
C ARG A 171 -7.46 -16.31 -22.68
N ILE A 172 -7.31 -15.00 -22.45
CA ILE A 172 -6.30 -14.17 -23.14
C ILE A 172 -4.88 -14.65 -22.84
N GLN A 173 -4.56 -14.97 -21.58
CA GLN A 173 -3.25 -15.52 -21.23
C GLN A 173 -3.00 -16.88 -21.90
N CYS A 174 -4.02 -17.72 -21.98
CA CYS A 174 -3.95 -19.03 -22.63
C CYS A 174 -3.67 -18.90 -24.13
N ILE A 175 -4.38 -18.01 -24.83
CA ILE A 175 -4.14 -17.67 -26.24
C ILE A 175 -2.70 -17.19 -26.44
N LYS A 176 -2.21 -16.28 -25.58
CA LYS A 176 -0.82 -15.78 -25.66
C LYS A 176 0.20 -16.90 -25.49
N GLN A 177 0.00 -17.79 -24.52
CA GLN A 177 0.88 -18.94 -24.29
C GLN A 177 0.89 -19.89 -25.48
N TYR A 178 -0.29 -20.18 -26.04
CA TYR A 178 -0.42 -20.99 -27.24
C TYR A 178 0.28 -20.36 -28.45
N GLY A 179 0.07 -19.06 -28.70
CA GLY A 179 0.73 -18.34 -29.79
C GLY A 179 2.25 -18.27 -29.64
N ALA A 180 2.77 -18.20 -28.41
CA ALA A 180 4.22 -18.28 -28.16
C ALA A 180 4.78 -19.69 -28.47
N LEU A 181 4.02 -20.73 -28.12
CA LEU A 181 4.36 -22.12 -28.45
C LEU A 181 4.36 -22.35 -29.96
N ALA A 182 3.30 -21.92 -30.65
CA ALA A 182 3.19 -22.06 -32.10
C ALA A 182 4.30 -21.30 -32.84
N ARG A 183 4.67 -20.10 -32.38
CA ARG A 183 5.84 -19.37 -32.89
C ARG A 183 7.15 -20.14 -32.72
N ARG A 184 7.35 -20.77 -31.56
CA ARG A 184 8.54 -21.57 -31.29
C ARG A 184 8.64 -22.80 -32.19
N LEU A 185 7.51 -23.44 -32.48
CA LEU A 185 7.44 -24.61 -33.35
C LEU A 185 7.45 -24.25 -34.84
N GLY A 186 7.05 -23.03 -35.20
CA GLY A 186 6.88 -22.58 -36.57
C GLY A 186 5.54 -23.00 -37.21
N TYR A 187 4.73 -23.78 -36.51
CA TYR A 187 3.42 -24.28 -36.94
C TYR A 187 2.46 -24.40 -35.76
N HIS A 188 1.18 -24.56 -36.06
CA HIS A 188 0.14 -24.78 -35.06
C HIS A 188 0.16 -26.24 -34.55
N PRO A 189 0.49 -26.48 -33.27
CA PRO A 189 0.65 -27.85 -32.78
C PRO A 189 -0.66 -28.65 -32.81
N THR A 190 -0.52 -29.93 -33.15
CA THR A 190 -1.58 -30.92 -33.08
C THR A 190 -1.95 -31.22 -31.62
N THR A 191 -3.10 -31.87 -31.42
CA THR A 191 -3.54 -32.28 -30.07
C THR A 191 -2.55 -33.25 -29.44
N THR A 192 -2.04 -34.21 -30.23
CA THR A 192 -1.07 -35.21 -29.79
C THR A 192 0.25 -34.58 -29.33
N GLU A 193 0.77 -33.61 -30.09
CA GLU A 193 2.00 -32.88 -29.74
C GLU A 193 1.86 -32.10 -28.43
N LEU A 194 0.72 -31.43 -28.23
CA LEU A 194 0.40 -30.72 -26.99
C LEU A 194 0.35 -31.64 -25.76
N HIS A 195 -0.05 -32.91 -25.93
CA HIS A 195 -0.12 -33.88 -24.83
C HIS A 195 1.20 -34.60 -24.54
N ARG A 196 2.04 -34.78 -25.58
CA ARG A 196 3.33 -35.48 -25.49
C ARG A 196 4.37 -34.66 -24.72
N LEU A 197 4.40 -33.34 -24.90
CA LEU A 197 5.33 -32.46 -24.20
C LEU A 197 4.82 -32.13 -22.79
N LYS A 198 5.61 -32.47 -21.77
CA LYS A 198 5.27 -32.22 -20.35
C LYS A 198 5.04 -30.72 -20.07
N SER A 199 5.78 -29.85 -20.75
CA SER A 199 5.68 -28.39 -20.63
C SER A 199 4.39 -27.80 -21.21
N THR A 200 3.72 -28.49 -22.14
CA THR A 200 2.50 -28.01 -22.82
C THR A 200 1.23 -28.68 -22.33
N ARG A 201 1.34 -29.76 -21.55
CA ARG A 201 0.18 -30.47 -20.98
C ARG A 201 -0.71 -29.56 -20.13
N SER A 202 -0.11 -28.65 -19.37
CA SER A 202 -0.84 -27.65 -18.57
C SER A 202 -1.62 -26.68 -19.46
N LEU A 203 -1.07 -26.32 -20.62
CA LEU A 203 -1.75 -25.47 -21.60
C LEU A 203 -2.94 -26.22 -22.23
N ALA A 204 -2.77 -27.48 -22.63
CA ALA A 204 -3.86 -28.29 -23.16
C ALA A 204 -5.03 -28.42 -22.17
N PHE A 205 -4.72 -28.62 -20.89
CA PHE A 205 -5.72 -28.63 -19.82
C PHE A 205 -6.45 -27.29 -19.68
N LYS A 206 -5.72 -26.17 -19.67
CA LYS A 206 -6.32 -24.82 -19.61
C LYS A 206 -7.24 -24.54 -20.80
N ILE A 207 -6.85 -24.96 -21.99
CA ILE A 207 -7.66 -24.82 -23.20
C ILE A 207 -8.97 -25.61 -23.03
N ARG A 208 -8.90 -26.91 -22.68
CA ARG A 208 -10.10 -27.71 -22.45
C ARG A 208 -11.01 -27.14 -21.37
N ARG A 209 -10.44 -26.64 -20.26
CA ARG A 209 -11.23 -26.02 -19.19
C ARG A 209 -11.98 -24.76 -19.64
N SER A 210 -11.39 -23.99 -20.55
CA SER A 210 -11.94 -22.67 -20.94
C SER A 210 -12.84 -22.71 -22.18
N TRP A 211 -12.62 -23.69 -23.07
CA TRP A 211 -13.34 -23.87 -24.35
C TRP A 211 -14.05 -25.23 -24.48
N GLY A 212 -13.96 -26.12 -23.49
CA GLY A 212 -14.51 -27.49 -23.53
C GLY A 212 -13.64 -28.47 -24.32
N SER A 213 -13.23 -28.10 -25.53
CA SER A 213 -12.40 -28.93 -26.41
C SER A 213 -11.32 -28.13 -27.13
N MET A 214 -10.29 -28.83 -27.63
CA MET A 214 -9.25 -28.20 -28.45
C MET A 214 -9.79 -27.72 -29.81
N GLU A 215 -10.78 -28.43 -30.35
CA GLU A 215 -11.43 -28.08 -31.62
C GLU A 215 -12.24 -26.80 -31.50
N ALA A 216 -12.98 -26.62 -30.40
CA ALA A 216 -13.71 -25.39 -30.12
C ALA A 216 -12.74 -24.19 -30.03
N PHE A 217 -11.62 -24.35 -29.33
CA PHE A 217 -10.56 -23.34 -29.29
C PHE A 217 -10.01 -23.01 -30.67
N ARG A 218 -9.69 -24.02 -31.49
CA ARG A 218 -9.19 -23.81 -32.85
C ARG A 218 -10.20 -23.10 -33.74
N LYS A 219 -11.47 -23.49 -33.66
CA LYS A 219 -12.57 -22.85 -34.41
C LYS A 219 -12.71 -21.37 -34.03
N GLU A 220 -12.68 -21.06 -32.73
CA GLU A 220 -12.78 -19.67 -32.26
C GLU A 220 -11.58 -18.81 -32.68
N GLN A 221 -10.39 -19.41 -32.76
CA GLN A 221 -9.17 -18.71 -33.16
C GLN A 221 -8.86 -18.81 -34.66
N ASN A 222 -9.74 -19.42 -35.47
CA ASN A 222 -9.54 -19.71 -36.89
C ASN A 222 -8.21 -20.44 -37.19
N ILE A 223 -7.83 -21.39 -36.34
CA ILE A 223 -6.58 -22.15 -36.45
C ILE A 223 -6.83 -23.49 -37.15
N LEU A 224 -6.06 -23.77 -38.19
CA LEU A 224 -5.96 -25.11 -38.78
C LEU A 224 -4.73 -25.85 -38.21
N PRO A 225 -4.87 -27.09 -37.72
CA PRO A 225 -3.77 -27.85 -37.15
C PRO A 225 -2.71 -28.16 -38.22
N GLY A 226 -1.43 -28.10 -37.85
CA GLY A 226 -0.32 -28.40 -38.76
C GLY A 226 -0.03 -27.31 -39.80
N GLN A 227 -0.85 -26.24 -39.87
CA GLN A 227 -0.53 -25.11 -40.72
C GLN A 227 0.64 -24.28 -40.16
N PRO A 228 1.44 -23.67 -41.05
CA PRO A 228 2.51 -22.77 -40.65
C PRO A 228 1.91 -21.60 -39.87
N PHE A 229 2.59 -21.20 -38.79
CA PHE A 229 2.17 -20.07 -38.00
C PHE A 229 2.44 -18.77 -38.79
N GLU A 230 1.40 -18.03 -39.16
CA GLU A 230 1.51 -16.89 -40.09
C GLU A 230 2.42 -15.76 -39.60
N GLY A 231 2.69 -15.65 -38.30
CA GLY A 231 3.63 -14.67 -37.75
C GLY A 231 5.11 -14.85 -38.18
N ASN A 232 5.42 -15.85 -38.99
CA ASN A 232 6.73 -16.04 -39.62
C ASN A 232 6.83 -15.52 -41.07
N ARG A 233 5.72 -15.16 -41.73
CA ARG A 233 5.77 -14.57 -43.09
C ARG A 233 6.47 -13.20 -43.08
N ASP A 234 6.13 -12.34 -42.12
CA ASP A 234 6.74 -11.02 -41.97
C ASP A 234 8.26 -11.03 -41.68
N ARG A 235 8.78 -12.14 -41.15
CA ARG A 235 10.23 -12.29 -40.88
C ARG A 235 10.99 -12.83 -42.09
N LYS A 236 10.39 -13.76 -42.86
CA LYS A 236 11.00 -14.28 -44.08
C LYS A 236 11.00 -13.25 -45.21
N GLU A 237 9.94 -12.47 -45.37
CA GLU A 237 9.91 -11.41 -46.40
C GLU A 237 10.93 -10.29 -46.12
N LYS A 238 11.17 -9.95 -44.84
CA LYS A 238 12.20 -8.96 -44.46
C LYS A 238 13.64 -9.47 -44.61
N GLN A 239 13.87 -10.79 -44.55
CA GLN A 239 15.19 -11.37 -44.77
C GLN A 239 15.53 -11.47 -46.26
N VAL A 240 14.54 -11.77 -47.10
CA VAL A 240 14.72 -11.83 -48.57
C VAL A 240 14.93 -10.44 -49.17
N LEU A 241 14.33 -9.39 -48.60
CA LEU A 241 14.52 -7.99 -49.06
C LEU A 241 15.83 -7.34 -48.56
N SER A 242 16.58 -7.98 -47.66
CA SER A 242 17.90 -7.49 -47.20
C SER A 242 19.08 -8.18 -47.90
N GLU A 243 18.80 -9.17 -48.75
CA GLU A 243 19.81 -9.92 -49.52
C GLU A 243 19.71 -9.64 -51.04
N VAL A 244 18.92 -8.63 -51.44
CA VAL A 244 18.84 -8.09 -52.81
C VAL A 244 19.38 -6.67 -52.84
#